data_AF-A0A059X241-F1
#
_entry.id   AF-A0A059X241-F1
#
_cell.length_a   1.000
_cell.length_b   1.000
_cell.length_c   1.000
_cell.angle_alpha   90.00
_cell.angle_beta   90.00
_cell.angle_gamma   90.00
#
_symmetry.space_group_name_H-M   'P 1'
#
loop_
_entity.id
_entity.type
_entity.pdbx_description
1 polymer ?
#
loop_
_entity_poly.entity_id
_entity_poly.type
_entity_poly.pdbx_seq_one_letter_code
_entity_poly.pdbx_strand_id
1 'polypeptide(L)'
;MFAQRPAVCEQPNTYVIDKLKPSVYLEFEQFGKADGWGSAKLGEVSQKPRIQKGKDVWLRLYNNSCWDIKFRTLSGYTHLVADPANPGGRKLAFDIPDGSGANIVYTAEEQDGKTVPWGGDSFSSSYLPSGRSLVFPVYREHLEKDRSIYVSFHYGWEEDKFSNNLAPDHHSFFWGYRLEEVKNK
;
A
#
# COMPACT_ATOMS: atom_id res chain seq x y z
N MET A 1 -25.65 12.17 -7.64
CA MET A 1 -24.30 12.62 -8.03
C MET A 1 -23.62 11.40 -8.62
N PHE A 2 -23.28 11.43 -9.91
CA PHE A 2 -22.82 10.23 -10.61
C PHE A 2 -21.35 9.97 -10.32
N ALA A 3 -21.04 8.85 -9.68
CA ALA A 3 -19.71 8.26 -9.68
C ALA A 3 -19.23 8.18 -11.14
N GLN A 4 -18.11 8.82 -11.47
CA GLN A 4 -17.53 8.73 -12.81
C GLN A 4 -17.32 7.24 -13.15
N ARG A 5 -17.83 6.86 -14.33
CA ARG A 5 -17.84 5.49 -14.84
C ARG A 5 -16.42 4.96 -15.12
N PRO A 6 -16.28 3.63 -15.32
CA PRO A 6 -15.03 2.91 -15.63
C PRO A 6 -14.19 3.38 -16.84
N ALA A 7 -14.61 4.42 -17.56
CA ALA A 7 -14.09 4.82 -18.87
C ALA A 7 -12.61 5.23 -18.86
N VAL A 8 -12.00 5.45 -17.69
CA VAL A 8 -10.58 5.77 -17.57
C VAL A 8 -9.73 4.59 -18.02
N CYS A 9 -10.08 3.34 -17.71
CA CYS A 9 -9.26 2.15 -18.05
C CYS A 9 -9.24 1.75 -19.54
N GLU A 10 -10.03 2.42 -20.38
CA GLU A 10 -10.13 2.11 -21.82
C GLU A 10 -9.19 2.98 -22.67
N GLN A 11 -8.47 3.92 -22.06
CA GLN A 11 -7.48 4.72 -22.79
C GLN A 11 -6.17 3.93 -22.99
N PRO A 12 -5.54 3.96 -24.17
CA PRO A 12 -4.39 3.12 -24.51
C PRO A 12 -3.10 3.35 -23.68
N ASN A 13 -3.12 4.25 -22.68
CA ASN A 13 -2.01 4.55 -21.76
C ASN A 13 -2.34 4.26 -20.29
N THR A 14 -3.41 3.52 -19.99
CA THR A 14 -3.84 3.29 -18.60
C THR A 14 -3.09 2.16 -17.91
N TYR A 15 -1.91 2.53 -17.41
CA TYR A 15 -1.10 2.05 -16.28
C TYR A 15 -1.32 0.63 -15.71
N VAL A 16 -1.43 -0.38 -16.57
CA VAL A 16 -0.88 -1.69 -16.23
C VAL A 16 0.63 -1.60 -16.41
N ILE A 17 1.35 -1.39 -15.31
CA ILE A 17 2.81 -1.36 -15.23
C ILE A 17 3.38 -2.68 -15.76
N ASP A 18 2.81 -3.81 -15.33
CA ASP A 18 3.22 -5.16 -15.72
C ASP A 18 1.99 -6.08 -15.86
N LYS A 19 1.76 -6.57 -17.09
CA LYS A 19 0.62 -7.45 -17.41
C LYS A 19 0.72 -8.84 -16.77
N LEU A 20 1.90 -9.22 -16.29
CA LEU A 20 2.14 -10.51 -15.63
C LEU A 20 1.96 -10.43 -14.11
N LYS A 21 1.71 -9.24 -13.56
CA LYS A 21 1.54 -9.02 -12.13
C LYS A 21 0.07 -8.77 -11.79
N PRO A 22 -0.37 -9.08 -10.56
CA PRO A 22 -1.71 -8.72 -10.09
C PRO A 22 -1.98 -7.20 -10.15
N SER A 23 -3.25 -6.81 -10.04
CA SER A 23 -3.66 -5.40 -10.03
C SER A 23 -3.04 -4.59 -8.88
N VAL A 24 -2.88 -5.23 -7.71
CA VAL A 24 -2.19 -4.66 -6.56
C VAL A 24 -1.32 -5.78 -5.98
N TYR A 25 -0.04 -5.51 -5.77
CA TYR A 25 0.88 -6.53 -5.28
C TYR A 25 1.98 -5.92 -4.40
N LEU A 26 2.56 -6.78 -3.56
CA LEU A 26 3.72 -6.47 -2.75
C LEU A 26 4.97 -7.14 -3.33
N GLU A 27 6.09 -6.45 -3.27
CA GLU A 27 7.39 -6.97 -3.69
C GLU A 27 8.48 -6.59 -2.68
N PHE A 28 9.52 -7.43 -2.60
CA PHE A 28 10.69 -7.12 -1.80
C PHE A 28 11.51 -6.02 -2.47
N GLU A 29 11.84 -4.97 -1.73
CA GLU A 29 12.69 -3.88 -2.21
C GLU A 29 14.15 -4.11 -1.80
N GLN A 30 14.42 -4.16 -0.49
CA GLN A 30 15.75 -4.37 0.09
C GLN A 30 15.69 -4.62 1.60
N PHE A 31 16.82 -5.03 2.20
CA PHE A 31 16.99 -5.00 3.65
C PHE A 31 17.42 -3.62 4.13
N GLY A 32 16.97 -3.24 5.32
CA GLY A 32 17.27 -1.93 5.90
C GLY A 32 16.90 -1.83 7.36
N LYS A 33 17.21 -0.70 7.99
CA LYS A 33 16.77 -0.40 9.35
C LYS A 33 15.38 0.20 9.30
N ALA A 34 14.42 -0.36 10.02
CA ALA A 34 13.17 0.31 10.32
C ALA A 34 13.44 1.38 11.39
N ASP A 35 13.59 2.63 10.98
CA ASP A 35 13.90 3.80 11.82
C ASP A 35 12.69 4.33 12.61
N GLY A 36 11.72 3.47 12.89
CA GLY A 36 10.50 3.81 13.62
C GLY A 36 9.36 4.21 12.70
N TRP A 37 8.28 4.71 13.32
CA TRP A 37 7.07 5.10 12.61
C TRP A 37 7.41 6.40 11.86
N GLY A 38 7.31 6.43 10.53
CA GLY A 38 7.52 7.65 9.72
C GLY A 38 8.51 7.53 8.56
N SER A 39 9.12 6.37 8.34
CA SER A 39 10.20 6.24 7.37
C SER A 39 9.84 5.58 6.04
N ALA A 40 8.61 5.09 5.91
CA ALA A 40 8.06 4.79 4.61
C ALA A 40 8.25 5.99 3.68
N LYS A 41 8.38 5.77 2.37
CA LYS A 41 8.55 6.85 1.39
C LYS A 41 7.74 6.50 0.16
N LEU A 42 6.87 7.41 -0.26
CA LEU A 42 6.30 7.33 -1.60
C LEU A 42 7.44 7.55 -2.58
N GLY A 43 7.68 6.55 -3.41
CA GLY A 43 8.72 6.58 -4.41
C GLY A 43 8.09 6.53 -5.79
N GLU A 44 8.68 7.26 -6.73
CA GLU A 44 8.51 6.89 -8.13
C GLU A 44 8.90 5.42 -8.30
N VAL A 45 8.17 4.70 -9.16
CA VAL A 45 8.44 3.28 -9.46
C VAL A 45 9.92 3.06 -9.83
N SER A 46 10.55 4.05 -10.46
CA SER A 46 11.93 4.03 -10.93
C SER A 46 12.98 4.38 -9.86
N GLN A 47 12.60 5.00 -8.74
CA GLN A 47 13.57 5.49 -7.74
C GLN A 47 13.59 4.59 -6.51
N LYS A 48 14.79 4.05 -6.21
CA LYS A 48 15.03 3.31 -4.97
C LYS A 48 15.27 4.28 -3.82
N PRO A 49 14.52 4.18 -2.70
CA PRO A 49 14.78 5.04 -1.55
C PRO A 49 16.15 4.73 -0.95
N ARG A 50 16.85 5.79 -0.49
CA ARG A 50 18.04 5.65 0.34
C ARG A 50 17.61 5.16 1.73
N ILE A 51 17.81 3.88 1.98
CA ILE A 51 17.49 3.22 3.24
C ILE A 51 18.79 2.91 3.99
N GLN A 52 18.80 3.17 5.29
CA GLN A 52 19.95 2.85 6.14
C GLN A 52 20.11 1.33 6.26
N LYS A 53 21.35 0.84 6.26
CA LYS A 53 21.61 -0.60 6.45
C LYS A 53 20.99 -1.10 7.76
N GLY A 54 20.34 -2.25 7.69
CA GLY A 54 19.72 -2.93 8.83
C GLY A 54 19.20 -4.30 8.43
N LYS A 55 18.48 -4.96 9.34
CA LYS A 55 18.01 -6.34 9.17
C LYS A 55 16.53 -6.44 8.79
N ASP A 56 15.79 -5.35 8.90
CA ASP A 56 14.36 -5.30 8.61
C ASP A 56 14.12 -5.34 7.11
N VAL A 57 12.88 -5.60 6.74
CA VAL A 57 12.48 -5.80 5.35
C VAL A 57 11.80 -4.55 4.86
N TRP A 58 12.19 -4.07 3.69
CA TRP A 58 11.45 -3.02 3.00
C TRP A 58 10.68 -3.64 1.85
N LEU A 59 9.37 -3.41 1.84
CA LEU A 59 8.47 -3.86 0.81
C LEU A 59 7.96 -2.68 0.00
N ARG A 60 7.60 -2.94 -1.25
CA ARG A 60 6.95 -1.99 -2.14
C ARG A 60 5.55 -2.47 -2.48
N LEU A 61 4.56 -1.64 -2.18
CA LEU A 61 3.17 -1.80 -2.63
C LEU A 61 3.03 -1.13 -3.99
N TYR A 62 2.65 -1.91 -5.00
CA TYR A 62 2.37 -1.41 -6.35
C TYR A 62 0.87 -1.34 -6.58
N ASN A 63 0.40 -0.22 -7.12
CA ASN A 63 -0.90 -0.12 -7.75
C ASN A 63 -0.73 -0.26 -9.27
N ASN A 64 -0.82 -1.49 -9.74
CA ASN A 64 -0.73 -1.90 -11.14
C ASN A 64 -2.12 -1.89 -11.84
N SER A 65 -3.10 -1.26 -11.20
CA SER A 65 -4.45 -1.10 -11.73
C SER A 65 -4.63 0.28 -12.34
N CYS A 66 -5.65 0.43 -13.17
CA CYS A 66 -6.10 1.72 -13.71
C CYS A 66 -6.93 2.55 -12.72
N TRP A 67 -7.09 2.09 -11.47
CA TRP A 67 -7.88 2.72 -10.43
C TRP A 67 -6.99 3.16 -9.27
N ASP A 68 -7.34 4.25 -8.61
CA ASP A 68 -6.73 4.58 -7.33
C ASP A 68 -7.17 3.57 -6.28
N ILE A 69 -6.26 3.24 -5.36
CA ILE A 69 -6.59 2.38 -4.22
C ILE A 69 -6.51 3.17 -2.93
N LYS A 70 -7.44 2.90 -2.03
CA LYS A 70 -7.47 3.42 -0.68
C LYS A 70 -7.00 2.34 0.28
N PHE A 71 -6.09 2.68 1.18
CA PHE A 71 -5.54 1.76 2.17
C PHE A 71 -5.36 2.48 3.50
N ARG A 72 -5.19 1.72 4.59
CA ARG A 72 -5.03 2.29 5.92
C ARG A 72 -3.59 2.73 6.15
N THR A 73 -3.43 3.91 6.76
CA THR A 73 -2.15 4.46 7.19
C THR A 73 -2.21 4.88 8.65
N LEU A 74 -1.07 4.99 9.32
CA LEU A 74 -1.04 5.54 10.68
C LEU A 74 -1.28 7.06 10.65
N SER A 75 -2.20 7.56 11.50
CA SER A 75 -2.78 8.90 11.43
C SER A 75 -1.80 10.07 11.62
N GLY A 76 -0.58 9.82 12.09
CA GLY A 76 0.39 10.87 12.42
C GLY A 76 1.12 11.51 11.23
N TYR A 77 0.93 11.02 10.00
CA TYR A 77 1.80 11.37 8.86
C TYR A 77 1.07 11.87 7.62
N THR A 78 -0.23 12.08 7.73
CA THR A 78 -1.04 12.41 6.57
C THR A 78 -1.21 13.92 6.42
N HIS A 79 -0.67 14.49 5.36
CA HIS A 79 -0.95 15.87 4.97
C HIS A 79 -2.36 15.95 4.38
N LEU A 80 -3.13 16.94 4.79
CA LEU A 80 -4.42 17.23 4.18
C LEU A 80 -4.16 17.85 2.81
N VAL A 81 -4.63 17.20 1.74
CA VAL A 81 -4.69 17.83 0.42
C VAL A 81 -6.13 17.94 -0.06
N ALA A 82 -6.33 18.79 -1.05
CA ALA A 82 -7.58 18.81 -1.79
C ALA A 82 -7.74 17.49 -2.55
N ASP A 83 -8.90 16.84 -2.40
CA ASP A 83 -9.27 15.66 -3.18
C ASP A 83 -9.31 16.02 -4.68
N PRO A 84 -8.44 15.42 -5.53
CA PRO A 84 -8.41 15.71 -6.96
C PRO A 84 -9.73 15.37 -7.68
N ALA A 85 -10.49 14.39 -7.14
CA ALA A 85 -11.80 14.02 -7.65
C ALA A 85 -12.90 15.00 -7.21
N ASN A 86 -12.59 15.95 -6.32
CA ASN A 86 -13.52 16.92 -5.78
C ASN A 86 -12.92 18.34 -5.66
N PRO A 87 -12.61 19.00 -6.79
CA PRO A 87 -11.94 20.31 -6.82
C PRO A 87 -12.75 21.46 -6.19
N GLY A 88 -14.00 21.23 -5.77
CA GLY A 88 -14.86 22.22 -5.11
C GLY A 88 -15.44 21.78 -3.76
N GLY A 89 -15.08 20.61 -3.22
CA GLY A 89 -15.79 20.01 -2.09
C GLY A 89 -14.91 19.59 -0.93
N ARG A 90 -15.49 19.69 0.26
CA ARG A 90 -14.91 19.54 1.61
C ARG A 90 -14.35 18.13 1.95
N LYS A 91 -14.06 17.28 0.95
CA LYS A 91 -13.47 15.96 1.18
C LYS A 91 -11.96 16.16 1.20
N LEU A 92 -11.38 16.11 2.39
CA LEU A 92 -9.93 16.13 2.56
C LEU A 92 -9.45 14.71 2.23
N ALA A 93 -8.69 14.58 1.15
CA ALA A 93 -7.95 13.35 0.89
C ALA A 93 -6.59 13.49 1.56
N PHE A 94 -6.15 12.42 2.21
CA PHE A 94 -4.77 12.30 2.63
C PHE A 94 -3.98 11.75 1.45
N ASP A 95 -3.61 12.64 0.54
CA ASP A 95 -2.63 12.32 -0.48
C ASP A 95 -1.24 12.25 0.17
N ILE A 96 -0.41 11.42 -0.42
CA ILE A 96 0.96 11.22 0.03
C ILE A 96 1.79 11.95 -1.02
N PRO A 97 2.27 13.18 -0.78
CA PRO A 97 3.17 13.84 -1.72
C PRO A 97 4.34 12.94 -2.12
N ASP A 98 4.85 13.07 -3.34
CA ASP A 98 6.06 12.35 -3.75
C ASP A 98 7.21 12.59 -2.76
N GLY A 99 7.88 11.51 -2.35
CA GLY A 99 8.94 11.55 -1.35
C GLY A 99 8.47 11.73 0.08
N SER A 100 7.18 11.97 0.33
CA SER A 100 6.62 11.97 1.69
C SER A 100 6.45 10.55 2.21
N GLY A 101 6.52 10.41 3.53
CA GLY A 101 6.41 9.11 4.16
C GLY A 101 5.00 8.75 4.58
N ALA A 102 4.58 7.52 4.25
CA ALA A 102 3.29 6.99 4.64
C ALA A 102 3.43 5.61 5.27
N ASN A 103 3.19 5.51 6.58
CA ASN A 103 3.24 4.21 7.25
C ASN A 103 1.99 3.41 6.92
N ILE A 104 2.14 2.45 6.01
CA ILE A 104 1.09 1.49 5.69
C ILE A 104 0.77 0.66 6.93
N VAL A 105 -0.53 0.49 7.20
CA VAL A 105 -1.02 -0.51 8.13
C VAL A 105 -1.11 -1.83 7.38
N TYR A 106 -0.29 -2.80 7.79
CA TYR A 106 -0.39 -4.17 7.32
C TYR A 106 -0.87 -5.08 8.46
N THR A 107 -1.33 -6.27 8.14
CA THR A 107 -1.59 -7.33 9.12
C THR A 107 -0.53 -8.39 8.91
N ALA A 108 0.05 -8.89 10.01
CA ALA A 108 0.88 -10.08 9.98
C ALA A 108 0.02 -11.29 10.38
N GLU A 109 0.18 -12.40 9.66
CA GLU A 109 -0.58 -13.64 9.87
C GLU A 109 0.38 -14.82 10.03
N GLU A 110 0.03 -15.69 10.96
CA GLU A 110 0.61 -17.02 11.11
C GLU A 110 0.10 -17.94 9.99
N GLN A 111 0.77 -19.08 9.80
CA GLN A 111 0.40 -20.07 8.77
C GLN A 111 -1.05 -20.61 8.92
N ASP A 112 -1.58 -20.60 10.14
CA ASP A 112 -2.96 -21.03 10.45
C ASP A 112 -4.01 -19.91 10.25
N GLY A 113 -3.59 -18.75 9.72
CA GLY A 113 -4.43 -17.59 9.47
C GLY A 113 -4.71 -16.72 10.70
N LYS A 114 -4.11 -17.02 11.86
CA LYS A 114 -4.25 -16.14 13.04
C LYS A 114 -3.44 -14.87 12.85
N THR A 115 -4.04 -13.74 13.22
CA THR A 115 -3.36 -12.45 13.17
C THR A 115 -2.35 -12.32 14.32
N VAL A 116 -1.19 -11.77 14.00
CA VAL A 116 -0.15 -11.41 14.98
C VAL A 116 -0.47 -10.00 15.48
N PRO A 117 -0.69 -9.79 16.80
CA PRO A 117 -0.97 -8.47 17.33
C PRO A 117 0.20 -7.51 17.12
N TRP A 118 0.00 -6.47 16.30
CA TRP A 118 0.96 -5.40 16.10
C TRP A 118 0.25 -4.14 15.55
N GLY A 119 0.88 -2.97 15.68
CA GLY A 119 0.38 -1.70 15.16
C GLY A 119 -0.06 -0.70 16.24
N GLY A 120 -0.62 0.44 15.80
CA GLY A 120 -1.17 1.49 16.67
C GLY A 120 -2.69 1.42 16.82
N ASP A 121 -3.27 2.38 17.52
CA ASP A 121 -4.74 2.53 17.66
C ASP A 121 -5.33 3.61 16.73
N SER A 122 -4.47 4.47 16.18
CA SER A 122 -4.84 5.68 15.46
C SER A 122 -4.50 5.58 13.97
N PHE A 123 -5.53 5.48 13.15
CA PHE A 123 -5.41 5.19 11.72
C PHE A 123 -6.15 6.22 10.86
N SER A 124 -5.53 6.61 9.76
CA SER A 124 -6.13 7.35 8.66
C SER A 124 -6.30 6.44 7.44
N SER A 125 -6.89 6.97 6.37
CA SER A 125 -6.87 6.33 5.06
C SER A 125 -6.09 7.20 4.09
N SER A 126 -5.23 6.58 3.29
CA SER A 126 -4.50 7.25 2.22
C SER A 126 -4.86 6.63 0.88
N TYR A 127 -4.62 7.40 -0.18
CA TYR A 127 -4.80 6.95 -1.56
C TYR A 127 -3.45 6.70 -2.22
N LEU A 128 -3.35 5.63 -3.01
CA LEU A 128 -2.23 5.37 -3.90
C LEU A 128 -2.75 5.43 -5.33
N PRO A 129 -2.36 6.45 -6.12
CA PRO A 129 -2.86 6.62 -7.46
C PRO A 129 -2.51 5.44 -8.38
N SER A 130 -3.28 5.28 -9.46
CA SER A 130 -2.98 4.33 -10.54
C SER A 130 -1.54 4.47 -11.05
N GLY A 131 -0.84 3.34 -11.25
CA GLY A 131 0.52 3.30 -11.76
C GLY A 131 1.61 3.73 -10.77
N ARG A 132 1.26 4.05 -9.53
CA ARG A 132 2.21 4.47 -8.49
C ARG A 132 2.57 3.32 -7.55
N SER A 133 3.61 3.54 -6.76
CA SER A 133 4.07 2.58 -5.76
C SER A 133 4.51 3.27 -4.47
N LEU A 134 4.44 2.56 -3.36
CA LEU A 134 4.82 3.05 -2.03
C LEU A 134 5.76 2.05 -1.36
N VAL A 135 6.90 2.52 -0.85
CA VAL A 135 7.84 1.67 -0.11
C VAL A 135 7.67 1.88 1.39
N PHE A 136 7.61 0.80 2.16
CA PHE A 136 7.41 0.83 3.60
C PHE A 136 8.22 -0.27 4.31
N PRO A 137 8.65 -0.03 5.56
CA PRO A 137 9.33 -1.03 6.35
C PRO A 137 8.35 -2.04 6.97
N VAL A 138 8.82 -3.28 7.09
CA VAL A 138 8.20 -4.41 7.78
C VAL A 138 9.24 -5.00 8.71
N TYR A 139 8.86 -5.17 9.98
CA TYR A 139 9.75 -5.79 10.95
C TYR A 139 10.06 -7.23 10.53
N ARG A 140 11.33 -7.62 10.60
CA ARG A 140 11.75 -8.95 10.12
C ARG A 140 11.00 -10.07 10.83
N GLU A 141 10.79 -9.94 12.13
CA GLU A 141 10.04 -10.89 12.96
C GLU A 141 8.58 -11.12 12.50
N HIS A 142 8.00 -10.21 11.73
CA HIS A 142 6.66 -10.37 11.15
C HIS A 142 6.65 -11.25 9.89
N LEU A 143 7.83 -11.53 9.32
CA LEU A 143 8.02 -12.39 8.15
C LEU A 143 8.86 -13.64 8.48
N GLU A 144 9.15 -13.90 9.76
CA GLU A 144 9.80 -15.12 10.22
C GLU A 144 8.80 -16.29 10.36
N LYS A 145 9.29 -17.52 10.46
CA LYS A 145 8.49 -18.73 10.77
C LYS A 145 7.29 -18.95 9.84
N ASP A 146 7.51 -18.80 8.54
CA ASP A 146 6.48 -19.00 7.51
C ASP A 146 5.26 -18.05 7.61
N ARG A 147 5.41 -16.94 8.34
CA ARG A 147 4.39 -15.88 8.40
C ARG A 147 4.25 -15.17 7.07
N SER A 148 3.08 -14.59 6.87
CA SER A 148 2.82 -13.61 5.82
C SER A 148 2.43 -12.27 6.41
N ILE A 149 2.58 -11.23 5.60
CA ILE A 149 1.89 -9.96 5.84
C ILE A 149 0.95 -9.67 4.67
N TYR A 150 -0.11 -8.92 4.92
CA TYR A 150 -0.94 -8.37 3.86
C TYR A 150 -1.34 -6.93 4.12
N VAL A 151 -1.59 -6.21 3.03
CA VAL A 151 -2.16 -4.86 3.05
C VAL A 151 -3.60 -4.95 2.53
N SER A 152 -4.56 -4.54 3.36
CA SER A 152 -5.95 -4.35 2.93
C SER A 152 -6.11 -3.04 2.17
N PHE A 153 -6.88 -3.10 1.09
CA PHE A 153 -7.21 -1.94 0.29
C PHE A 153 -8.63 -2.03 -0.29
N HIS A 154 -9.12 -0.89 -0.76
CA HIS A 154 -10.34 -0.78 -1.56
C HIS A 154 -10.03 0.01 -2.83
N TYR A 155 -10.72 -0.27 -3.92
CA TYR A 155 -10.65 0.61 -5.08
C TYR A 155 -11.46 1.88 -4.84
N GLY A 156 -10.98 3.02 -5.34
CA GLY A 156 -11.64 4.31 -5.12
C GLY A 156 -13.11 4.35 -5.55
N TRP A 157 -13.49 3.56 -6.57
CA TRP A 157 -14.88 3.46 -7.05
C TRP A 157 -15.81 2.64 -6.15
N GLU A 158 -15.29 1.93 -5.14
CA GLU A 158 -16.08 1.09 -4.23
C GLU A 158 -16.78 1.90 -3.13
N GLU A 159 -16.26 3.08 -2.77
CA GLU A 159 -16.82 3.91 -1.68
C GLU A 159 -18.27 4.33 -1.93
N ASP A 160 -18.64 4.55 -3.19
CA ASP A 160 -19.97 5.07 -3.54
C ASP A 160 -21.05 3.99 -3.56
N LYS A 161 -20.67 2.70 -3.48
CA LYS A 161 -21.57 1.58 -3.83
C LYS A 161 -21.97 0.68 -2.67
N PHE A 162 -21.22 0.69 -1.57
CA PHE A 162 -21.45 -0.22 -0.45
C PHE A 162 -21.73 0.56 0.83
N SER A 163 -22.99 0.57 1.26
CA SER A 163 -23.33 0.84 2.66
C SER A 163 -23.29 -0.47 3.45
N ASN A 164 -22.87 -0.41 4.73
CA ASN A 164 -22.95 -1.52 5.71
C ASN A 164 -21.92 -2.67 5.59
N ASN A 165 -20.63 -2.39 5.38
CA ASN A 165 -19.54 -3.39 5.43
C ASN A 165 -19.71 -4.57 4.44
N LEU A 166 -20.49 -4.39 3.37
CA LEU A 166 -20.64 -5.38 2.30
C LEU A 166 -19.65 -5.16 1.14
N ALA A 167 -18.73 -4.22 1.29
CA ALA A 167 -17.68 -4.02 0.31
C ALA A 167 -16.79 -5.27 0.28
N PRO A 168 -16.34 -5.72 -0.91
CA PRO A 168 -15.32 -6.76 -0.99
C PRO A 168 -14.05 -6.31 -0.26
N ASP A 169 -13.47 -7.21 0.53
CA ASP A 169 -12.16 -7.03 1.14
C ASP A 169 -11.08 -7.49 0.15
N HIS A 170 -10.18 -6.58 -0.22
CA HIS A 170 -9.05 -6.88 -1.10
C HIS A 170 -7.74 -6.85 -0.33
N HIS A 171 -6.97 -7.93 -0.44
CA HIS A 171 -5.70 -8.10 0.25
C HIS A 171 -4.57 -8.33 -0.74
N SER A 172 -3.45 -7.66 -0.52
CA SER A 172 -2.18 -7.94 -1.20
C SER A 172 -1.22 -8.58 -0.23
N PHE A 173 -0.80 -9.83 -0.50
CA PHE A 173 0.02 -10.64 0.40
C PHE A 173 1.50 -10.62 0.02
N PHE A 174 2.35 -10.69 1.04
CA PHE A 174 3.77 -11.02 0.93
C PHE A 174 4.12 -12.12 1.93
N TRP A 175 4.74 -13.19 1.44
CA TRP A 175 5.07 -14.36 2.26
C TRP A 175 6.54 -14.36 2.68
N GLY A 176 6.80 -14.65 3.95
CA GLY A 176 8.14 -14.64 4.54
C GLY A 176 9.13 -15.58 3.84
N TYR A 177 8.68 -16.76 3.38
CA TYR A 177 9.54 -17.73 2.68
C TYR A 177 10.19 -17.14 1.41
N ARG A 178 9.57 -16.13 0.78
CA ARG A 178 10.12 -15.46 -0.41
C ARG A 178 11.39 -14.68 -0.11
N LEU A 179 11.68 -14.39 1.16
CA LEU A 179 12.94 -13.75 1.56
C LEU A 179 14.15 -14.68 1.38
N GLU A 180 13.97 -16.00 1.49
CA GLU A 180 15.05 -16.95 1.28
C GLU A 180 15.45 -17.05 -0.20
N GLU A 181 14.48 -16.90 -1.11
CA GLU A 181 14.75 -16.84 -2.57
C GLU A 181 15.63 -15.64 -2.94
N VAL A 182 15.51 -14.53 -2.22
CA VAL A 182 16.29 -13.32 -2.45
C VAL A 182 17.73 -13.48 -1.97
N LYS A 183 17.97 -14.17 -0.85
CA LYS A 183 19.34 -14.40 -0.32
C LYS A 183 20.19 -15.29 -1.22
N ASN A 184 19.55 -16.11 -2.04
CA ASN A 184 20.22 -17.08 -2.93
C ASN A 184 20.51 -16.53 -4.33
N LYS A 185 20.19 -15.25 -4.60
CA LYS A 185 20.50 -14.55 -5.85
C LYS A 185 21.72 -13.65 -5.67
#